data_AF-A0AAN7GRJ6-F1
#
_entry.id   AF-A0AAN7GRJ6-F1
#
_cell.length_a   1.000
_cell.length_b   1.000
_cell.length_c   1.000
_cell.angle_alpha   90.00
_cell.angle_beta   90.00
_cell.angle_gamma   90.00
#
_symmetry.space_group_name_H-M   'P 1'
#
loop_
_entity.id
_entity.type
_entity.pdbx_description
1 polymer ?
#
loop_
_entity_poly.entity_id
_entity_poly.type
_entity_poly.pdbx_seq_one_letter_code
_entity_poly.pdbx_strand_id
1 'polypeptide(L)'
;MEIEKWKKVEEALENMQNCWRRLREQLSLVGFYLTADQTIRTEQIGVDSAKELSQQVYTAPFVSKVVGRGIAKAKVEAVMEVQYKTKNFEIARLWDRLHFYEAVNHKMFHRNQEDVKTTRQLKQIQKRKH
;
A
#
# COMPACT_ATOMS: atom_id res chain seq x y z
N MET A 1 52.82 1.89 -44.25
CA MET A 1 52.43 0.77 -43.37
C MET A 1 52.23 1.17 -41.90
N GLU A 2 52.87 2.23 -41.38
CA GLU A 2 52.65 2.65 -39.98
C GLU A 2 51.48 3.61 -39.81
N ILE A 3 51.30 4.58 -40.71
CA ILE A 3 50.19 5.56 -40.66
C ILE A 3 48.81 4.88 -40.73
N GLU A 4 48.67 3.82 -41.53
CA GLU A 4 47.43 3.03 -41.59
C GLU A 4 47.16 2.24 -40.30
N LYS A 5 48.21 1.85 -39.56
CA LYS A 5 48.06 1.19 -38.26
C LYS A 5 47.59 2.20 -37.21
N TRP A 6 48.14 3.40 -37.20
CA TRP A 6 47.69 4.49 -36.31
C TRP A 6 46.23 4.86 -36.57
N LYS A 7 45.83 5.00 -37.84
CA LYS A 7 44.45 5.29 -38.21
C LYS A 7 43.46 4.22 -37.71
N LYS A 8 43.82 2.94 -37.79
CA LYS A 8 42.98 1.84 -37.28
C LYS A 8 42.85 1.87 -35.76
N VAL A 9 43.89 2.25 -35.04
CA VAL A 9 43.86 2.38 -33.58
C VAL A 9 43.00 3.57 -33.16
N GLU A 10 43.13 4.71 -33.85
CA GLU A 10 42.30 5.91 -33.62
C GLU A 10 40.81 5.60 -33.82
N GLU A 11 40.47 4.94 -34.93
CA GLU A 11 39.10 4.55 -35.27
C GLU A 11 38.53 3.54 -34.24
N ALA A 12 39.35 2.60 -33.76
CA ALA A 12 38.95 1.68 -32.70
C ALA A 12 38.71 2.40 -31.36
N LEU A 13 39.53 3.40 -31.03
CA LEU A 13 39.37 4.21 -29.82
C LEU A 13 38.09 5.05 -29.87
N GLU A 14 37.83 5.73 -31.00
CA GLU A 14 36.61 6.53 -31.20
C GLU A 14 35.36 5.65 -31.11
N ASN A 15 35.38 4.47 -31.73
CA ASN A 15 34.28 3.50 -31.64
C ASN A 15 34.04 3.05 -30.20
N MET A 16 35.10 2.75 -29.44
CA MET A 16 34.99 2.37 -28.03
C MET A 16 34.40 3.49 -27.19
N GLN A 17 34.85 4.73 -27.36
CA GLN A 17 34.31 5.90 -26.65
C GLN A 17 32.84 6.15 -26.96
N ASN A 18 32.44 6.00 -28.23
CA ASN A 18 31.05 6.13 -28.65
C ASN A 18 30.16 5.03 -28.03
N CYS A 19 30.64 3.79 -27.97
CA CYS A 19 29.95 2.70 -27.27
C CYS A 19 29.75 3.00 -25.78
N TRP A 20 30.78 3.47 -25.09
CA TRP A 20 30.68 3.83 -23.67
C TRP A 20 29.73 5.01 -23.41
N ARG A 21 29.71 6.00 -24.31
CA ARG A 21 28.77 7.13 -24.24
C ARG A 21 27.32 6.66 -24.36
N ARG A 22 27.02 5.83 -25.37
CA ARG A 22 25.68 5.25 -25.55
C ARG A 22 25.26 4.42 -24.35
N LEU A 23 26.15 3.59 -23.81
CA LEU A 23 25.87 2.77 -22.64
C LEU A 23 25.56 3.63 -21.40
N ARG A 24 26.30 4.72 -21.20
CA ARG A 24 26.02 5.70 -20.12
C ARG A 24 24.64 6.33 -20.27
N GLU A 25 24.26 6.75 -21.47
CA GLU A 25 22.94 7.34 -21.75
C GLU A 25 21.82 6.34 -21.42
N GLN A 26 21.95 5.09 -21.87
CA GLN A 26 20.96 4.05 -21.61
C GLN A 26 20.82 3.71 -20.12
N LEU A 27 21.94 3.65 -19.38
CA LEU A 27 21.92 3.43 -17.93
C LEU A 27 21.26 4.60 -17.19
N SER A 28 21.54 5.84 -17.61
CA SER A 28 20.93 7.03 -17.01
C SER A 28 19.42 7.07 -17.20
N LEU A 29 18.89 6.56 -18.33
CA LEU A 29 17.44 6.48 -18.57
C LEU A 29 16.73 5.56 -17.57
N VAL A 30 17.43 4.55 -17.06
CA VAL A 30 16.91 3.56 -16.09
C VAL A 30 17.25 3.97 -14.65
N GLY A 31 17.84 5.15 -14.45
CA GLY A 31 18.18 5.69 -13.13
C GLY A 31 19.49 5.15 -12.55
N PHE A 32 20.32 4.50 -13.37
CA PHE A 32 21.70 4.14 -13.00
C PHE A 32 22.64 5.28 -13.37
N TYR A 33 23.25 5.89 -12.37
CA TYR A 33 24.17 7.01 -12.58
C TYR A 33 25.60 6.50 -12.50
N LEU A 34 26.29 6.52 -13.63
CA LEU A 34 27.75 6.51 -13.64
C LEU A 34 28.17 7.94 -13.30
N THR A 35 28.71 8.19 -12.11
CA THR A 35 29.20 9.51 -11.69
C THR A 35 30.14 10.04 -12.76
N ALA A 36 29.64 11.04 -13.50
CA ALA A 36 30.18 11.39 -14.80
C ALA A 36 31.44 12.24 -14.74
N ASP A 37 31.83 12.73 -13.57
CA ASP A 37 32.86 13.76 -13.45
C ASP A 37 33.94 13.37 -12.44
N GLN A 38 35.07 12.92 -12.98
CA GLN A 38 36.37 12.94 -12.33
C GLN A 38 37.42 12.73 -13.42
N THR A 39 37.48 13.67 -14.36
CA THR A 39 38.45 13.77 -15.44
C THR A 39 39.92 13.93 -14.97
N ILE A 40 40.26 13.65 -13.70
CA ILE A 40 41.56 13.99 -13.10
C ILE A 40 42.32 12.79 -12.50
N ARG A 41 41.78 11.56 -12.39
CA ARG A 41 42.56 10.45 -11.77
C ARG A 41 42.43 9.09 -12.45
N THR A 42 43.04 8.97 -13.62
CA THR A 42 42.95 7.84 -14.56
C THR A 42 43.33 6.46 -14.00
N GLU A 43 43.94 6.34 -12.82
CA GLU A 43 44.46 5.05 -12.32
C GLU A 43 43.61 4.39 -11.21
N GLN A 44 42.69 5.11 -10.55
CA GLN A 44 41.86 4.57 -9.46
C GLN A 44 40.36 4.53 -9.77
N ILE A 45 39.93 5.17 -10.86
CA ILE A 45 38.52 5.37 -11.24
C ILE A 45 37.87 4.10 -11.84
N GLY A 46 38.64 3.17 -12.41
CA GLY A 46 38.08 2.04 -13.16
C GLY A 46 37.41 0.95 -12.32
N VAL A 47 37.88 0.72 -11.09
CA VAL A 47 37.41 -0.40 -10.25
C VAL A 47 36.25 0.01 -9.34
N ASP A 48 36.27 1.23 -8.80
CA ASP A 48 35.30 1.66 -7.79
C ASP A 48 33.94 2.03 -8.41
N SER A 49 33.93 2.78 -9.51
CA SER A 49 32.68 3.15 -10.20
C SER A 49 31.99 1.97 -10.89
N ALA A 50 32.75 1.02 -11.43
CA ALA A 50 32.19 -0.21 -12.00
C ALA A 50 31.58 -1.10 -10.91
N LYS A 51 32.22 -1.16 -9.74
CA LYS A 51 31.71 -1.88 -8.57
C LYS A 51 30.42 -1.23 -8.05
N GLU A 52 30.37 0.09 -7.93
CA GLU A 52 29.17 0.81 -7.50
C GLU A 52 28.00 0.58 -8.47
N LEU A 53 28.21 0.70 -9.78
CA LEU A 53 27.19 0.39 -10.78
C LEU A 53 26.73 -1.07 -10.71
N SER A 54 27.67 -2.01 -10.57
CA SER A 54 27.34 -3.43 -10.44
C SER A 54 26.46 -3.69 -9.21
N GLN A 55 26.74 -2.97 -8.12
CA GLN A 55 25.95 -3.05 -6.89
C GLN A 55 24.57 -2.43 -7.05
N GLN A 56 24.45 -1.30 -7.75
CA GLN A 56 23.16 -0.68 -8.04
C GLN A 56 22.31 -1.60 -8.91
N VAL A 57 22.87 -2.16 -9.99
CA VAL A 57 22.17 -3.10 -10.88
C VAL A 57 21.77 -4.37 -10.14
N TYR A 58 22.63 -4.86 -9.24
CA TYR A 58 22.33 -6.03 -8.43
C TYR A 58 21.21 -5.78 -7.42
N THR A 59 21.20 -4.62 -6.76
CA THR A 59 20.24 -4.34 -5.67
C THR A 59 18.88 -3.83 -6.17
N ALA A 60 18.84 -3.13 -7.31
CA ALA A 60 17.62 -2.50 -7.83
C ALA A 60 16.41 -3.47 -7.98
N PRO A 61 16.56 -4.71 -8.50
CA PRO A 61 15.45 -5.65 -8.58
C PRO A 61 14.86 -6.02 -7.21
N PHE A 62 15.71 -6.16 -6.19
CA PHE A 62 15.28 -6.51 -4.84
C PHE A 62 14.52 -5.36 -4.18
N VAL A 63 15.05 -4.14 -4.29
CA VAL A 63 14.40 -2.93 -3.78
C VAL A 63 13.06 -2.73 -4.47
N SER A 64 13.02 -2.81 -5.80
CA SER A 64 11.79 -2.71 -6.60
C SER A 64 10.75 -3.75 -6.17
N LYS A 65 11.15 -5.01 -5.95
CA LYS A 65 10.25 -6.08 -5.51
C LYS A 65 9.68 -5.82 -4.11
N VAL A 66 10.48 -5.29 -3.18
CA VAL A 66 10.01 -4.95 -1.82
C VAL A 66 9.08 -3.75 -1.86
N VAL A 67 9.45 -2.68 -2.55
CA VAL A 67 8.63 -1.47 -2.71
C VAL A 67 7.32 -1.80 -3.42
N GLY A 68 7.36 -2.56 -4.51
CA GLY A 68 6.17 -2.98 -5.27
C GLY A 68 5.20 -3.79 -4.42
N ARG A 69 5.70 -4.72 -3.59
CA ARG A 69 4.86 -5.45 -2.62
C ARG A 69 4.27 -4.54 -1.56
N GLY A 70 5.04 -3.59 -1.04
CA GLY A 70 4.56 -2.59 -0.08
C GLY A 70 3.42 -1.75 -0.67
N ILE A 71 3.57 -1.28 -1.91
CA ILE A 71 2.54 -0.53 -2.64
C ILE A 71 1.29 -1.38 -2.86
N ALA A 72 1.45 -2.62 -3.34
CA ALA A 72 0.31 -3.50 -3.58
C ALA A 72 -0.47 -3.78 -2.28
N LYS A 73 0.24 -4.07 -1.19
CA LYS A 73 -0.35 -4.27 0.14
C LYS A 73 -1.09 -3.02 0.62
N ALA A 74 -0.44 -1.86 0.58
CA ALA A 74 -1.02 -0.59 1.01
C ALA A 74 -2.28 -0.23 0.21
N LYS A 75 -2.30 -0.49 -1.10
CA LYS A 75 -3.49 -0.28 -1.94
C LYS A 75 -4.66 -1.16 -1.50
N VAL A 76 -4.42 -2.44 -1.25
CA VAL A 76 -5.45 -3.38 -0.79
C VAL A 76 -5.96 -2.97 0.60
N GLU A 77 -5.05 -2.65 1.53
CA GLU A 77 -5.40 -2.16 2.87
C GLU A 77 -6.24 -0.89 2.84
N ALA A 78 -5.91 0.08 1.99
CA ALA A 78 -6.69 1.32 1.85
C ALA A 78 -8.12 1.06 1.36
N VAL A 79 -8.30 0.13 0.41
CA VAL A 79 -9.65 -0.26 -0.06
C VAL A 79 -10.43 -0.98 1.05
N MET A 80 -9.77 -1.90 1.77
CA MET A 80 -10.40 -2.62 2.89
C MET A 80 -10.79 -1.68 4.03
N GLU A 81 -9.98 -0.67 4.34
CA GLU A 81 -10.26 0.33 5.38
C GLU A 81 -11.58 1.06 5.14
N VAL A 82 -11.87 1.42 3.88
CA VAL A 82 -13.17 2.02 3.52
C VAL A 82 -14.31 1.03 3.78
N GLN A 83 -14.15 -0.24 3.41
CA GLN A 83 -15.17 -1.25 3.67
C GLN A 83 -15.37 -1.50 5.18
N TYR A 84 -14.30 -1.52 5.97
CA TYR A 84 -14.38 -1.66 7.42
C TYR A 84 -15.12 -0.50 8.06
N LYS A 85 -14.84 0.74 7.66
CA LYS A 85 -15.58 1.91 8.15
C LYS A 85 -17.06 1.83 7.85
N THR A 86 -17.44 1.46 6.62
CA THR A 86 -18.85 1.28 6.25
C THR A 86 -19.52 0.18 7.09
N LYS A 87 -18.87 -0.98 7.26
CA LYS A 87 -19.41 -2.07 8.07
C LYS A 87 -19.53 -1.70 9.54
N ASN A 88 -18.54 -1.00 10.11
CA ASN A 88 -18.59 -0.54 11.50
C ASN A 88 -19.73 0.46 11.73
N PHE A 89 -19.97 1.36 10.77
CA PHE A 89 -21.12 2.26 10.83
C PHE A 89 -22.45 1.49 10.80
N GLU A 90 -22.58 0.49 9.92
CA GLU A 90 -23.78 -0.36 9.89
C GLU A 90 -23.98 -1.15 11.17
N ILE A 91 -22.92 -1.69 11.76
CA ILE A 91 -22.96 -2.40 13.05
C ILE A 91 -23.49 -1.46 14.14
N ALA A 92 -22.95 -0.25 14.25
CA ALA A 92 -23.42 0.74 15.23
C ALA A 92 -24.91 1.06 15.03
N ARG A 93 -25.33 1.31 13.79
CA ARG A 93 -26.74 1.57 13.47
C ARG A 93 -27.66 0.40 13.83
N LEU A 94 -27.22 -0.83 13.59
CA LEU A 94 -27.99 -2.03 13.93
C LEU A 94 -28.09 -2.24 15.45
N TRP A 95 -27.02 -1.94 16.18
CA TRP A 95 -27.01 -1.93 17.64
C TRP A 95 -28.00 -0.92 18.22
N ASP A 96 -28.00 0.32 17.72
CA ASP A 96 -28.95 1.34 18.16
C ASP A 96 -30.40 0.90 17.90
N ARG A 97 -30.66 0.30 16.73
CA ARG A 97 -31.99 -0.21 16.38
C ARG A 97 -32.41 -1.37 17.28
N LEU A 98 -31.49 -2.29 17.61
CA LEU A 98 -31.75 -3.39 18.52
C LEU A 98 -32.14 -2.86 19.89
N HIS A 99 -31.35 -1.96 20.45
CA HIS A 99 -31.62 -1.35 21.75
C HIS A 99 -32.94 -0.58 21.78
N PHE A 100 -33.29 0.11 20.69
CA PHE A 100 -34.61 0.74 20.58
C PHE A 100 -35.74 -0.30 20.68
N TYR A 101 -35.65 -1.41 19.93
CA TYR A 101 -36.67 -2.45 19.99
C TYR A 101 -36.73 -3.15 21.34
N GLU A 102 -35.60 -3.42 21.97
CA GLU A 102 -35.54 -3.98 23.33
C GLU A 102 -36.24 -3.06 24.34
N ALA A 103 -35.96 -1.74 24.28
CA ALA A 103 -36.57 -0.76 25.17
C ALA A 103 -38.09 -0.66 24.96
N VAL A 104 -38.55 -0.66 23.70
CA VAL A 104 -39.99 -0.64 23.39
C VAL A 104 -40.66 -1.94 23.83
N ASN A 105 -40.04 -3.09 23.57
CA ASN A 105 -40.57 -4.39 23.99
C ASN A 105 -40.69 -4.50 25.51
N HIS A 106 -39.68 -4.04 26.27
CA HIS A 106 -39.77 -3.99 27.73
C HIS A 106 -40.92 -3.10 28.22
N LYS A 107 -41.11 -1.92 27.61
CA LYS A 107 -42.24 -1.04 27.95
C LYS A 107 -43.59 -1.69 27.65
N MET A 108 -43.72 -2.36 26.50
CA MET A 108 -44.95 -3.06 26.12
C MET A 108 -45.22 -4.24 27.04
N PHE A 109 -44.19 -5.02 27.40
CA PHE A 109 -44.30 -6.10 28.37
C PHE A 109 -44.80 -5.59 29.73
N HIS A 110 -44.22 -4.51 30.24
CA HIS A 110 -44.65 -3.91 31.49
C HIS A 110 -46.12 -3.45 31.44
N ARG A 111 -46.53 -2.75 30.37
CA ARG A 111 -47.93 -2.33 30.19
C ARG A 111 -48.88 -3.53 30.14
N ASN A 112 -48.57 -4.54 29.33
CA ASN A 112 -49.36 -5.76 29.25
C ASN A 112 -49.50 -6.45 30.62
N GLN A 113 -48.43 -6.46 31.41
CA GLN A 113 -48.47 -7.04 32.75
C GLN A 113 -49.39 -6.25 33.70
N GLU A 114 -49.35 -4.91 33.65
CA GLU A 114 -50.23 -4.05 34.43
C GLU A 114 -51.69 -4.19 34.00
N ASP A 115 -51.97 -4.22 32.70
CA ASP A 115 -53.33 -4.42 32.15
C ASP A 115 -53.93 -5.77 32.57
N VAL A 116 -53.11 -6.82 32.60
CA VAL A 116 -53.52 -8.14 33.10
C VAL A 116 -53.80 -8.10 34.61
N LYS A 117 -52.97 -7.43 35.41
CA LYS A 117 -53.17 -7.28 36.86
C LYS A 117 -54.47 -6.51 37.16
N THR A 118 -54.69 -5.36 36.52
CA THR A 118 -55.90 -4.54 36.72
C THR A 118 -57.15 -5.30 36.31
N THR A 119 -57.12 -6.00 35.17
CA THR A 119 -58.24 -6.84 34.72
C THR A 119 -58.55 -7.97 35.72
N ARG A 120 -57.52 -8.60 36.29
CA ARG A 120 -57.70 -9.63 37.34
C ARG A 120 -58.32 -9.05 38.61
N GLN A 121 -57.87 -7.88 39.06
CA GLN A 121 -58.44 -7.20 40.24
C GLN A 121 -59.91 -6.82 40.01
N LEU A 122 -60.26 -6.24 38.85
CA LEU A 122 -61.63 -5.89 38.51
C LEU A 122 -62.56 -7.12 38.52
N LYS A 123 -62.12 -8.24 37.93
CA LYS A 123 -62.86 -9.50 37.98
C LYS A 123 -63.06 -10.01 39.42
N GLN A 124 -62.06 -9.88 40.28
CA GLN A 124 -62.20 -10.25 41.70
C GLN A 124 -63.19 -9.36 42.45
N ILE A 125 -63.19 -8.05 42.19
CA ILE A 125 -64.14 -7.10 42.79
C ILE A 125 -65.57 -7.44 42.36
N GLN A 126 -65.79 -7.71 41.07
CA GLN A 126 -67.11 -8.11 40.57
C GLN A 126 -67.61 -9.41 41.21
N LYS A 127 -66.73 -10.41 41.40
CA LYS A 127 -67.07 -11.66 42.10
C LYS A 127 -67.41 -11.48 43.58
N ARG A 128 -66.97 -10.39 44.24
CA ARG A 128 -67.29 -10.09 45.64
C ARG A 128 -68.59 -9.30 45.81
N LYS A 129 -69.11 -8.72 44.71
CA LYS A 129 -70.34 -7.92 44.70
C LYS A 129 -71.58 -8.75 44.29
N HIS A 130 -71.37 -9.98 43.82
CA HIS A 130 -72.39 -11.01 43.59
C HIS A 130 -72.27 -12.07 44.68
#